data_AF-A0A0S3ST46-F1
#
_entry.id   AF-A0A0S3ST46-F1
#
_cell.length_a   1.000
_cell.length_b   1.000
_cell.length_c   1.000
_cell.angle_alpha   90.00
_cell.angle_beta   90.00
_cell.angle_gamma   90.00
#
_symmetry.space_group_name_H-M   'P 1'
#
loop_
_entity.id
_entity.type
_entity.pdbx_description
1 polymer ?
#
loop_
_entity_poly.entity_id
_entity_poly.type
_entity_poly.pdbx_seq_one_letter_code
_entity_poly.pdbx_strand_id
1 'polypeptide(L)'
;MAISSGRILLDELILEILSWLPVTSLMRFRCVSKTWKFLISDPYLVKLHLERSFRNPQILLLTTQKFKSQCFSARLCYLPCLIQKPARSSCGRILRCPKPYKYLLGSCNGLLSLHHSLSTKEYVEHWVCFWNPATKICSKPSPRLRLGTDVRHDMNFGFGYDDRREVTRW
;
A
#
# COMPACT_ATOMS: atom_id res chain seq x y z
N MET A 1 -28.08 -30.76 -0.96
CA MET A 1 -27.58 -29.73 -1.89
C MET A 1 -26.08 -29.94 -2.01
N ALA A 2 -25.63 -30.71 -3.01
CA ALA A 2 -24.22 -31.09 -3.16
C ALA A 2 -23.46 -29.94 -3.83
N ILE A 3 -22.60 -29.27 -3.06
CA ILE A 3 -21.66 -28.29 -3.59
C ILE A 3 -20.58 -29.11 -4.29
N SER A 4 -20.50 -29.01 -5.63
CA SER A 4 -19.65 -29.90 -6.41
C SER A 4 -18.17 -29.66 -6.10
N SER A 5 -17.50 -30.68 -5.56
CA SER A 5 -16.07 -30.71 -5.27
C SER A 5 -15.21 -30.23 -6.46
N GLY A 6 -15.66 -30.44 -7.70
CA GLY A 6 -14.98 -29.97 -8.90
C GLY A 6 -14.94 -28.45 -9.09
N ARG A 7 -15.91 -27.68 -8.57
CA ARG A 7 -15.87 -26.21 -8.64
C ARG A 7 -14.86 -25.62 -7.66
N ILE A 8 -14.77 -26.20 -6.46
CA ILE A 8 -13.83 -25.75 -5.41
C ILE A 8 -12.38 -25.94 -5.89
N LEU A 9 -12.05 -27.09 -6.46
CA LEU A 9 -10.72 -27.35 -7.02
C LEU A 9 -10.36 -26.39 -8.16
N LEU A 10 -11.33 -26.04 -9.01
CA LEU A 10 -11.10 -25.09 -10.10
C LEU A 10 -10.85 -23.67 -9.58
N ASP A 11 -11.60 -23.25 -8.56
CA ASP A 11 -11.43 -21.93 -7.93
C ASP A 11 -10.07 -21.82 -7.23
N GLU A 12 -9.61 -22.86 -6.52
CA GLU A 12 -8.27 -22.90 -5.92
C GLU A 12 -7.17 -22.76 -6.97
N LEU A 13 -7.31 -23.46 -8.11
CA LEU A 13 -6.34 -23.43 -9.20
C LEU A 13 -6.34 -22.06 -9.91
N ILE A 14 -7.52 -21.42 -10.03
CA ILE A 14 -7.62 -20.03 -10.50
C ILE A 14 -6.91 -19.10 -9.52
N LEU A 15 -7.19 -19.19 -8.21
CA LEU A 15 -6.54 -18.35 -7.19
C LEU A 15 -5.01 -18.51 -7.24
N GLU A 16 -4.53 -19.74 -7.37
CA GLU A 16 -3.11 -20.07 -7.55
C GLU A 16 -2.49 -19.36 -8.76
N ILE A 17 -3.16 -19.37 -9.91
CA ILE A 17 -2.74 -18.62 -11.12
C ILE A 17 -2.76 -17.11 -10.86
N LEU A 18 -3.83 -16.59 -10.27
CA LEU A 18 -3.99 -15.17 -9.99
C LEU A 18 -2.90 -14.64 -9.05
N SER A 19 -2.46 -15.41 -8.06
CA SER A 19 -1.42 -14.96 -7.14
C SER A 19 -0.03 -14.83 -7.78
N TRP A 20 0.19 -15.36 -8.99
CA TRP A 20 1.42 -15.11 -9.76
C TRP A 20 1.39 -13.79 -10.55
N LEU A 21 0.21 -13.18 -10.72
CA LEU A 21 0.05 -11.99 -11.55
C LEU A 21 0.38 -10.71 -10.78
N PRO A 22 0.90 -9.65 -11.44
CA PRO A 22 1.03 -8.34 -10.81
C PRO A 22 -0.33 -7.82 -10.32
N VAL A 23 -0.35 -7.19 -9.14
CA VAL A 23 -1.60 -6.65 -8.55
C VAL A 23 -2.34 -5.70 -9.50
N THR A 24 -1.61 -4.96 -10.35
CA THR A 24 -2.22 -4.11 -11.38
C THR A 24 -3.07 -4.87 -12.40
N SER A 25 -2.65 -6.06 -12.77
CA SER A 25 -3.39 -6.93 -13.69
C SER A 25 -4.64 -7.46 -12.99
N LEU A 26 -4.50 -7.89 -11.72
CA LEU A 26 -5.63 -8.32 -10.90
C LEU A 26 -6.70 -7.22 -10.79
N MET A 27 -6.30 -5.97 -10.53
CA MET A 27 -7.26 -4.87 -10.44
C MET A 27 -8.05 -4.63 -11.73
N ARG A 28 -7.45 -4.89 -12.90
CA ARG A 28 -8.15 -4.85 -14.20
C ARG A 28 -9.09 -6.03 -14.34
N PHE A 29 -8.68 -7.23 -13.94
CA PHE A 29 -9.49 -8.44 -14.05
C PHE A 29 -10.79 -8.42 -13.23
N ARG A 30 -10.88 -7.53 -12.23
CA ARG A 30 -12.15 -7.28 -11.51
C ARG A 30 -13.30 -6.83 -12.43
N CYS A 31 -13.03 -6.31 -13.63
CA CYS A 31 -14.08 -5.93 -14.59
C CYS A 31 -14.53 -7.07 -15.52
N VAL A 32 -13.84 -8.22 -15.52
CA VAL A 32 -14.12 -9.33 -16.45
C VAL A 32 -15.43 -10.03 -16.09
N SER A 33 -15.63 -10.36 -14.81
CA SER A 33 -16.88 -10.94 -14.33
C SER A 33 -17.08 -10.77 -12.82
N LYS A 34 -18.30 -11.02 -12.32
CA LYS A 34 -18.60 -11.02 -10.88
C LYS A 34 -17.78 -12.06 -10.12
N THR A 35 -17.57 -13.24 -10.72
CA THR A 35 -16.76 -14.32 -10.13
C THR A 35 -15.30 -13.90 -9.97
N TRP A 36 -14.70 -13.32 -11.02
CA TRP A 36 -13.32 -12.83 -10.93
C TRP A 36 -13.18 -11.72 -9.88
N LYS A 37 -14.13 -10.78 -9.84
CA LYS A 37 -14.15 -9.74 -8.80
C LYS A 37 -14.21 -10.33 -7.39
N PHE A 38 -14.99 -11.39 -7.18
CA PHE A 38 -15.10 -12.11 -5.91
C PHE A 38 -13.76 -12.79 -5.54
N LEU A 39 -13.22 -13.62 -6.44
CA LEU A 39 -11.94 -14.33 -6.23
C LEU A 39 -10.77 -13.37 -5.98
N ILE A 40 -10.72 -12.24 -6.70
CA ILE A 40 -9.65 -11.24 -6.51
C ILE A 40 -9.74 -10.54 -5.15
N SER A 41 -10.93 -10.53 -4.54
CA SER A 41 -11.14 -9.97 -3.21
C SER A 41 -10.99 -11.02 -2.10
N ASP A 42 -10.65 -12.27 -2.46
CA ASP A 42 -10.52 -13.38 -1.52
C ASP A 42 -9.30 -13.20 -0.60
N PRO A 43 -9.44 -13.32 0.73
CA PRO A 43 -8.32 -13.21 1.67
C PRO A 43 -7.19 -14.22 1.43
N TYR A 44 -7.52 -15.42 0.95
CA TYR A 44 -6.53 -16.44 0.59
C TYR A 44 -5.64 -15.98 -0.55
N LEU A 45 -6.21 -15.31 -1.56
CA LEU A 45 -5.43 -14.71 -2.64
C LEU A 45 -4.47 -13.66 -2.09
N VAL A 46 -4.94 -12.79 -1.18
CA VAL A 46 -4.10 -11.75 -0.55
C VAL A 46 -2.92 -12.38 0.17
N LYS A 47 -3.16 -13.45 0.94
CA LYS A 47 -2.11 -14.21 1.64
C LYS A 47 -1.09 -14.79 0.66
N LEU A 48 -1.53 -15.51 -0.38
CA LEU A 48 -0.63 -16.08 -1.39
C LEU A 48 0.19 -14.99 -2.12
N HIS A 49 -0.43 -13.86 -2.41
CA HIS A 49 0.24 -12.73 -3.06
C HIS A 49 1.33 -12.14 -2.17
N LEU A 50 1.05 -11.96 -0.88
CA LEU A 50 2.03 -11.48 0.10
C LEU A 50 3.20 -12.47 0.22
N GLU A 51 2.92 -13.77 0.37
CA GLU A 51 3.95 -14.81 0.45
C GLU A 51 4.87 -14.83 -0.79
N ARG A 52 4.30 -14.64 -1.98
CA ARG A 52 5.06 -14.57 -3.24
C ARG A 52 5.81 -13.27 -3.43
N SER A 53 5.29 -12.16 -2.91
CA SER A 53 5.95 -10.86 -3.00
C SER A 53 7.35 -10.88 -2.37
N PHE A 54 7.57 -11.71 -1.34
CA PHE A 54 8.89 -11.90 -0.74
C PHE A 54 9.90 -12.54 -1.69
N ARG A 55 9.45 -13.36 -2.66
CA ARG A 55 10.34 -13.99 -3.66
C ARG A 55 10.78 -12.99 -4.73
N ASN A 56 9.97 -11.95 -4.97
CA ASN A 56 10.16 -10.97 -6.02
C ASN A 56 9.93 -9.55 -5.45
N PRO A 57 10.81 -9.10 -4.53
CA PRO A 57 10.56 -7.91 -3.74
C PRO A 57 10.54 -6.65 -4.61
N GLN A 58 9.49 -5.86 -4.41
CA GLN A 58 9.40 -4.51 -4.94
C GLN A 58 9.86 -3.53 -3.86
N ILE A 59 10.80 -2.65 -4.20
CA ILE A 59 11.29 -1.60 -3.33
C ILE A 59 10.52 -0.32 -3.60
N LEU A 60 10.07 0.32 -2.51
CA LEU A 60 9.55 1.67 -2.56
C LEU A 60 10.69 2.66 -2.30
N LEU A 61 11.06 3.41 -3.33
CA LEU A 61 11.99 4.53 -3.22
C LEU A 61 11.21 5.80 -2.95
N LEU A 62 11.43 6.42 -1.79
CA LEU A 62 10.89 7.74 -1.49
C LEU A 62 11.81 8.79 -2.09
N THR A 63 11.24 9.65 -2.93
CA THR A 63 11.95 10.80 -3.48
C THR A 63 11.30 12.09 -2.98
N THR A 64 12.11 12.94 -2.36
CA THR A 64 11.70 14.28 -1.94
C THR A 64 11.86 15.24 -3.10
N GLN A 65 10.78 15.84 -3.58
CA GLN A 65 10.89 16.94 -4.54
C GLN A 65 10.84 18.26 -3.76
N LYS A 66 11.93 19.04 -3.85
CA LYS A 66 12.01 20.40 -3.30
C LYS A 66 11.25 21.38 -4.22
N PHE A 67 9.92 21.34 -4.19
CA PHE A 67 9.11 22.46 -4.69
C PHE A 67 8.56 23.27 -3.50
N LYS A 68 8.03 24.48 -3.77
CA LYS A 68 7.52 25.45 -2.77
C LYS A 68 6.55 24.86 -1.72
N SER A 69 5.99 23.67 -2.00
CA SER A 69 5.42 22.75 -1.03
C SER A 69 6.19 21.43 -1.09
N GLN A 70 6.79 20.97 0.01
CA GLN A 70 7.42 19.64 0.05
C GLN A 70 6.38 18.59 -0.37
N CYS A 71 6.59 17.96 -1.53
CA CYS A 71 5.77 16.88 -2.04
C CYS A 71 6.64 15.64 -2.12
N PHE A 72 6.23 14.58 -1.41
CA PHE A 72 6.87 13.29 -1.49
C PHE A 72 6.29 12.55 -2.70
N SER A 73 7.16 12.12 -3.61
CA SER A 73 6.81 11.13 -4.61
C SER A 73 7.41 9.79 -4.22
N ALA A 74 6.66 8.72 -4.40
CA ALA A 74 7.18 7.38 -4.20
C ALA A 74 7.37 6.71 -5.56
N ARG A 75 8.41 5.93 -5.72
CA ARG A 75 8.64 5.12 -6.90
C ARG A 75 8.72 3.66 -6.49
N LEU A 76 7.84 2.84 -7.07
CA LEU A 76 7.81 1.41 -6.84
C LEU A 76 8.67 0.72 -7.90
N CYS A 77 9.79 0.14 -7.49
CA CYS A 77 10.81 -0.44 -8.35
C CYS A 77 10.98 -1.94 -8.08
N TYR A 78 11.40 -2.69 -9.09
CA TYR A 78 11.76 -4.09 -8.91
C TYR A 78 13.22 -4.21 -8.44
N LEU A 79 13.48 -4.95 -7.36
CA LEU A 79 14.83 -5.01 -6.76
C LEU A 79 15.93 -5.43 -7.77
N PRO A 80 15.76 -6.52 -8.55
CA PRO A 80 16.73 -6.87 -9.59
C PRO A 80 17.02 -5.75 -10.61
N CYS A 81 16.00 -4.95 -10.96
CA CYS A 81 16.17 -3.81 -11.88
C CYS A 81 17.02 -2.69 -11.25
N LEU A 82 16.85 -2.44 -9.96
CA LEU A 82 17.61 -1.43 -9.22
C LEU A 82 19.09 -1.81 -9.10
N ILE A 83 19.37 -3.08 -8.79
CA ILE A 83 20.74 -3.59 -8.66
C ILE A 83 21.48 -3.44 -9.98
N GLN A 84 20.83 -3.80 -11.09
CA GLN A 84 21.47 -3.74 -12.42
C GLN A 84 21.63 -2.31 -12.96
N LYS A 85 20.76 -1.36 -12.56
CA LYS A 85 20.78 0.03 -13.08
C LYS A 85 20.52 1.07 -11.98
N PRO A 86 21.52 1.38 -11.15
CA PRO A 86 21.32 2.16 -9.91
C PRO A 86 20.99 3.66 -10.08
N ALA A 87 21.26 4.32 -11.23
CA ALA A 87 21.30 5.79 -11.25
C ALA A 87 20.43 6.54 -12.28
N ARG A 88 19.82 5.89 -13.30
CA ARG A 88 19.09 6.63 -14.36
C ARG A 88 17.87 5.93 -14.96
N SER A 89 17.45 4.80 -14.40
CA SER A 89 16.40 4.01 -15.05
C SER A 89 15.02 4.64 -14.81
N SER A 90 14.23 4.79 -15.87
CA SER A 90 12.77 4.92 -15.85
C SER A 90 12.06 3.69 -15.26
N CYS A 91 12.82 2.77 -14.66
CA CYS A 91 12.32 1.56 -14.07
C CYS A 91 11.49 1.92 -12.84
N GLY A 92 10.27 1.38 -12.81
CA GLY A 92 9.36 1.55 -11.69
C GLY A 92 8.22 2.54 -11.95
N ARG A 93 7.14 2.34 -11.20
CA ARG A 93 5.91 3.12 -11.31
C ARG A 93 5.95 4.26 -10.31
N ILE A 94 5.73 5.49 -10.80
CA ILE A 94 5.57 6.66 -9.93
C ILE A 94 4.20 6.57 -9.25
N LEU A 95 4.21 6.62 -7.92
CA LEU A 95 3.04 6.73 -7.08
C LEU A 95 2.91 8.18 -6.64
N ARG A 96 1.84 8.82 -7.11
CA ARG A 96 1.49 10.18 -6.70
C ARG A 96 0.65 10.09 -5.43
N CYS A 97 1.13 10.74 -4.37
CA CYS A 97 0.40 10.81 -3.11
C CYS A 97 -0.99 11.43 -3.34
N PRO A 98 -2.08 10.82 -2.84
CA PRO A 98 -3.40 11.42 -2.91
C PRO A 98 -3.45 12.71 -2.08
N LYS A 99 -4.02 13.78 -2.64
CA LYS A 99 -4.30 15.01 -1.88
C LYS A 99 -5.33 14.71 -0.77
N PRO A 100 -5.28 15.38 0.40
CA PRO A 100 -4.38 16.47 0.79
C PRO A 100 -3.06 16.00 1.43
N TYR A 101 -2.77 14.70 1.47
CA TYR A 101 -1.61 14.16 2.16
C TYR A 101 -0.31 14.56 1.46
N LYS A 102 0.67 14.99 2.25
CA LYS A 102 1.94 15.56 1.75
C LYS A 102 3.11 14.63 1.97
N TYR A 103 3.07 13.86 3.05
CA TYR A 103 4.18 13.06 3.54
C TYR A 103 3.86 11.58 3.41
N LEU A 104 4.83 10.81 2.92
CA LEU A 104 4.79 9.34 2.93
C LEU A 104 5.74 8.88 4.03
N LEU A 105 5.22 8.14 5.00
CA LEU A 105 5.98 7.70 6.17
C LEU A 105 6.66 6.35 5.96
N GLY A 106 6.03 5.46 5.17
CA GLY A 106 6.57 4.14 4.90
C GLY A 106 5.56 3.22 4.23
N SER A 107 5.92 1.94 4.13
CA SER A 107 5.08 0.89 3.57
C SER A 107 5.04 -0.37 4.43
N CYS A 108 3.89 -1.03 4.48
CA CYS A 108 3.71 -2.33 5.11
C CYS A 108 2.78 -3.20 4.24
N ASN A 109 3.22 -4.39 3.81
CA ASN A 109 2.41 -5.32 3.01
C ASN A 109 1.72 -4.68 1.79
N GLY A 110 2.39 -3.72 1.13
CA GLY A 110 1.87 -2.99 -0.02
C GLY A 110 0.93 -1.82 0.31
N LEU A 111 0.58 -1.60 1.58
CA LEU A 111 -0.08 -0.39 2.08
C LEU A 111 0.95 0.70 2.34
N LEU A 112 0.60 1.94 2.01
CA LEU A 112 1.41 3.13 2.23
C LEU A 112 0.83 3.96 3.37
N SER A 113 1.66 4.36 4.33
CA SER A 113 1.24 5.27 5.41
C SER A 113 1.45 6.72 4.98
N LEU A 114 0.37 7.48 4.95
CA LEU A 114 0.34 8.88 4.54
C LEU A 114 0.10 9.77 5.73
N HIS A 115 0.87 10.85 5.83
CA HIS A 115 0.78 11.82 6.91
C HIS A 115 0.33 13.19 6.40
N HIS A 116 -0.46 13.85 7.24
CA HIS A 116 -0.83 15.23 7.08
C HIS A 116 -0.74 15.94 8.43
N SER A 117 -0.42 17.23 8.36
CA SER A 117 -0.43 18.13 9.51
C SER A 117 -1.09 19.45 9.15
N LEU A 118 -1.82 19.99 10.11
CA LEU A 118 -2.42 21.32 10.07
C LEU A 118 -1.86 22.13 11.24
N SER A 119 -1.27 23.29 10.93
CA SER A 119 -0.70 24.18 11.94
C SER A 119 -1.63 25.36 12.20
N THR A 120 -1.88 25.67 13.46
CA THR A 120 -2.58 26.86 13.94
C THR A 120 -1.65 27.68 14.84
N LYS A 121 -2.12 28.81 15.37
CA LYS A 121 -1.30 29.64 16.28
C LYS A 121 -1.05 28.98 17.65
N GLU A 122 -1.91 28.05 18.07
CA GLU A 122 -1.89 27.47 19.41
C GLU A 122 -1.38 26.01 19.40
N TYR A 123 -1.72 25.27 18.35
CA TYR A 123 -1.37 23.86 18.24
C TYR A 123 -1.11 23.43 16.80
N VAL A 124 -0.36 22.35 16.66
CA VAL A 124 -0.22 21.57 15.42
C VAL A 124 -0.99 20.27 15.58
N GLU A 125 -1.81 19.96 14.59
CA GLU A 125 -2.62 18.75 14.55
C GLU A 125 -2.08 17.79 13.48
N HIS A 126 -1.81 16.54 13.87
CA HIS A 126 -1.26 15.51 13.02
C HIS A 126 -2.24 14.35 12.89
N TRP A 127 -2.33 13.76 11.70
CA TRP A 127 -3.05 12.50 11.50
C TRP A 127 -2.44 11.70 10.36
N VAL A 128 -2.74 10.40 10.37
CA VAL A 128 -2.24 9.43 9.42
C VAL A 128 -3.41 8.73 8.73
N CYS A 129 -3.25 8.31 7.49
CA CYS A 129 -4.13 7.33 6.86
C CYS A 129 -3.31 6.29 6.10
N PHE A 130 -3.94 5.17 5.77
CA PHE A 130 -3.35 4.15 4.92
C PHE A 130 -3.90 4.27 3.51
N TRP A 131 -3.03 4.13 2.52
CA TRP A 131 -3.39 4.12 1.12
C TRP A 131 -2.92 2.83 0.47
N ASN A 132 -3.83 2.18 -0.26
CA ASN A 132 -3.49 1.05 -1.12
C ASN A 132 -3.35 1.56 -2.57
N PRO A 133 -2.12 1.64 -3.13
CA PRO A 133 -1.91 2.17 -4.48
C PRO A 133 -2.50 1.30 -5.59
N ALA A 134 -2.75 0.02 -5.31
CA ALA A 134 -3.34 -0.89 -6.28
C ALA A 134 -4.85 -0.71 -6.39
N THR A 135 -5.55 -0.62 -5.26
CA THR A 135 -7.01 -0.38 -5.24
C THR A 135 -7.36 1.09 -5.37
N LYS A 136 -6.40 1.99 -5.13
CA LYS A 136 -6.58 3.45 -5.01
C LYS A 136 -7.51 3.86 -3.86
N ILE A 137 -7.72 2.98 -2.87
CA ILE A 137 -8.56 3.24 -1.70
C ILE A 137 -7.69 3.79 -0.56
N CYS A 138 -8.19 4.81 0.13
CA CYS A 138 -7.61 5.30 1.38
C CYS A 138 -8.48 4.87 2.56
N SER A 139 -7.85 4.53 3.69
CA SER A 139 -8.54 4.32 4.94
C SER A 139 -9.15 5.62 5.46
N LYS A 140 -10.00 5.50 6.48
CA LYS A 140 -10.35 6.65 7.33
C LYS A 140 -9.07 7.20 7.99
N PRO A 141 -8.98 8.51 8.23
CA PRO A 141 -7.88 9.09 8.98
C PRO A 141 -7.87 8.57 10.42
N SER A 142 -6.68 8.49 11.01
CA SER A 142 -6.48 8.20 12.42
C SER A 142 -7.11 9.29 13.30
N PRO A 143 -7.29 9.02 14.60
CA PRO A 143 -7.47 10.09 15.58
C PRO A 143 -6.39 11.16 15.42
N ARG A 144 -6.78 12.41 15.66
CA ARG A 144 -5.92 13.57 15.49
C ARG A 144 -5.08 13.80 16.75
N LEU A 145 -3.78 13.90 16.58
CA LEU A 145 -2.83 14.21 17.65
C LEU A 145 -2.57 15.71 17.67
N ARG A 146 -2.89 16.39 18.77
CA ARG A 146 -2.67 17.83 18.95
C ARG A 146 -1.47 18.07 19.85
N LEU A 147 -0.57 18.94 19.42
CA LEU A 147 0.64 19.31 20.13
C LEU A 147 0.71 20.83 20.22
N GLY A 148 1.11 21.37 21.37
CA GLY A 148 1.33 22.81 21.53
C GLY A 148 2.48 23.31 20.65
N THR A 149 2.38 24.56 20.16
CA THR A 149 3.39 25.18 19.30
C THR A 149 4.66 25.61 20.05
N ASP A 150 4.64 25.64 21.38
CA ASP A 150 5.76 26.11 22.21
C ASP A 150 6.99 25.19 22.20
N VAL A 151 6.85 23.97 21.71
CA VAL A 151 7.97 23.01 21.62
C VAL A 151 8.14 22.58 20.16
N ARG A 152 9.37 22.66 19.63
CA ARG A 152 9.71 22.07 18.33
C ARG A 152 9.73 20.56 18.50
N HIS A 153 8.66 19.90 18.08
CA HIS A 153 8.57 18.44 18.11
C HIS A 153 9.08 17.88 16.79
N ASP A 154 10.23 17.21 16.80
CA ASP A 154 10.59 16.27 15.73
C ASP A 154 9.77 15.00 15.94
N MET A 155 8.64 14.92 15.26
CA MET A 155 7.73 13.79 15.37
C MET A 155 7.98 12.78 14.27
N ASN A 156 8.35 11.57 14.68
CA ASN A 156 8.48 10.42 13.79
C ASN A 156 7.26 9.51 13.94
N PHE A 157 6.72 9.08 12.81
CA PHE A 157 5.65 8.08 12.74
C PHE A 157 6.20 6.81 12.11
N GLY A 158 5.73 5.65 12.56
CA GLY A 158 6.15 4.36 12.04
C GLY A 158 5.07 3.31 12.19
N PHE A 159 5.30 2.17 11.54
CA PHE A 159 4.50 0.97 11.75
C PHE A 159 5.05 0.22 12.97
N GLY A 160 4.18 -0.07 13.94
CA GLY A 160 4.48 -0.98 15.04
C GLY A 160 4.25 -2.44 14.61
N TYR A 161 5.03 -3.35 15.17
CA TYR A 161 4.76 -4.79 15.05
C TYR A 161 3.80 -5.21 16.17
N ASP A 162 2.73 -5.90 15.80
CA ASP A 162 1.83 -6.57 16.73
C ASP A 162 1.90 -8.07 16.47
N ASP A 163 2.29 -8.83 17.50
CA ASP A 163 2.41 -10.31 17.44
C ASP A 163 1.04 -11.00 17.52
N ARG A 164 -0.04 -10.23 17.73
CA ARG A 164 -1.41 -10.74 17.66
C ARG A 164 -1.75 -11.08 16.20
N ARG A 165 -1.67 -12.37 15.86
CA ARG A 165 -1.95 -12.96 14.54
C ARG A 165 -3.41 -12.90 14.09
N GLU A 166 -4.10 -11.77 14.27
CA GLU A 166 -5.41 -11.59 13.63
C GLU A 166 -5.22 -11.10 12.19
N VAL A 167 -5.16 -12.08 11.29
CA VAL A 167 -5.39 -11.87 9.86
C VAL A 167 -6.84 -11.43 9.69
N THR A 168 -7.19 -10.16 9.89
CA THR A 168 -8.34 -9.52 9.22
C THR A 168 -8.48 -8.03 9.50
N ARG A 169 -8.83 -7.30 8.43
CA ARG A 169 -9.35 -5.92 8.34
C ARG A 169 -8.31 -4.78 8.34
N TRP A 170 -7.90 -4.43 7.12
CA TRP A 170 -7.57 -3.05 6.73
C TRP A 170 -8.59 -2.57 5.70
#